data_AF-A0A7S4EDX9-F1
#
_entry.id   AF-A0A7S4EDX9-F1
#
_cell.length_a   1.000
_cell.length_b   1.000
_cell.length_c   1.000
_cell.angle_alpha   90.00
_cell.angle_beta   90.00
_cell.angle_gamma   90.00
#
_symmetry.space_group_name_H-M   'P 1'
#
loop_
_entity.id
_entity.type
_entity.pdbx_description
1 polymer ?
#
loop_
_entity_poly.entity_id
_entity_poly.type
_entity_poly.pdbx_seq_one_letter_code
_entity_poly.pdbx_strand_id
1 'polypeptide(L)'
;LIHRLIQLGYAGNMKIAKRLIQEKDERIWEALKNVLEGFPIFLNRAPTLHRLGIQAFEPIIVDGRAIRLHPLVCPAFNADFDGDQMAIHVPLSIESQAESYLLMLGPNNFMSPATGEPILLP
;
A
#
# COMPACT_ATOMS: atom_id res chain seq x y z
N LEU A 1 -5.76 -10.35 8.34
CA LEU A 1 -4.90 -10.80 9.46
C LEU A 1 -5.59 -11.76 10.45
N ILE A 2 -6.62 -11.34 11.19
CA ILE A 2 -7.31 -12.20 12.19
C ILE A 2 -7.70 -13.57 11.62
N HIS A 3 -8.37 -13.57 10.46
CA HIS A 3 -8.78 -14.79 9.77
C HIS A 3 -7.56 -15.70 9.44
N ARG A 4 -6.46 -15.10 8.99
CA ARG A 4 -5.22 -15.81 8.65
C ARG A 4 -4.58 -16.45 9.89
N LEU A 5 -4.57 -15.76 11.03
CA LEU A 5 -4.05 -16.30 12.30
C LEU A 5 -4.83 -17.55 12.77
N ILE A 6 -6.15 -17.57 12.54
CA ILE A 6 -6.98 -18.73 12.85
C ILE A 6 -6.69 -19.88 11.88
N GLN A 7 -6.59 -19.60 10.58
CA GLN A 7 -6.25 -20.61 9.56
C GLN A 7 -4.88 -21.27 9.78
N LEU A 8 -3.89 -20.50 10.25
CA LEU A 8 -2.55 -21.00 10.58
C LEU A 8 -2.49 -21.75 11.93
N GLY A 9 -3.60 -21.81 12.67
CA GLY A 9 -3.66 -22.48 13.98
C GLY A 9 -3.02 -21.68 15.12
N TYR A 10 -2.59 -20.44 14.89
CA TYR A 10 -1.99 -19.58 15.93
C TYR A 10 -3.01 -19.06 16.94
N ALA A 11 -4.29 -19.02 16.57
CA ALA A 11 -5.39 -18.63 17.44
C ALA A 11 -6.60 -19.55 17.27
N GLY A 12 -7.18 -20.03 18.37
CA GLY A 12 -8.37 -20.88 18.32
C GLY A 12 -9.68 -20.13 18.01
N ASN A 13 -9.71 -18.80 18.17
CA ASN A 13 -10.89 -17.98 17.87
C ASN A 13 -10.52 -16.50 17.67
N MET A 14 -11.52 -15.70 17.29
CA MET A 14 -11.36 -14.27 17.03
C MET A 14 -10.84 -13.47 18.23
N LYS A 15 -11.24 -13.81 19.46
CA LYS A 15 -10.83 -13.08 20.67
C LYS A 15 -9.33 -13.27 20.93
N ILE A 16 -8.86 -14.52 20.83
CA ILE A 16 -7.43 -14.85 20.99
C ILE A 16 -6.61 -14.19 19.88
N ALA A 17 -7.07 -14.24 18.63
CA ALA A 17 -6.38 -13.60 17.51
C ALA A 17 -6.23 -12.08 17.70
N LYS A 18 -7.29 -11.39 18.17
CA LYS A 18 -7.23 -9.96 18.49
C LYS A 18 -6.23 -9.66 19.61
N ARG A 19 -6.21 -10.49 20.65
CA ARG A 19 -5.27 -10.35 21.77
C ARG A 19 -3.82 -10.47 21.31
N LEU A 20 -3.50 -11.49 20.50
CA LEU A 20 -2.15 -11.62 19.93
C LEU A 20 -1.73 -10.34 19.20
N ILE A 21 -2.64 -9.76 18.38
CA ILE A 21 -2.36 -8.53 17.62
C ILE A 21 -2.04 -7.36 18.55
N GLN A 22 -2.78 -7.23 19.65
CA GLN A 22 -2.54 -6.17 20.64
C GLN A 22 -1.23 -6.37 21.41
N GLU A 23 -0.88 -7.62 21.71
CA GLU A 23 0.37 -8.00 22.40
C GLU A 23 1.60 -7.96 21.47
N LYS A 24 1.41 -7.75 20.16
CA LYS A 24 2.47 -7.72 19.13
C LYS A 24 3.32 -9.00 19.10
N ASP A 25 2.67 -10.15 19.26
CA ASP A 25 3.32 -11.47 19.18
C ASP A 25 4.06 -11.67 17.84
N GLU A 26 5.25 -12.26 17.88
CA GLU A 26 6.12 -12.40 16.71
C GLU A 26 5.47 -13.17 15.55
N ARG A 27 4.59 -14.12 15.85
CA ARG A 27 3.87 -14.94 14.85
C ARG A 27 2.99 -14.12 13.92
N ILE A 28 2.64 -12.90 14.32
CA ILE A 28 1.83 -11.99 13.51
C ILE A 28 2.59 -11.48 12.31
N TRP A 29 3.91 -11.31 12.40
CA TRP A 29 4.71 -10.76 11.31
C TRP A 29 4.69 -11.69 10.10
N GLU A 30 4.82 -13.00 10.33
CA GLU A 30 4.70 -14.01 9.28
C GLU A 30 3.30 -13.99 8.66
N ALA A 31 2.25 -13.99 9.49
CA ALA A 31 0.88 -13.94 9.00
C ALA A 31 0.56 -12.63 8.24
N LEU A 32 1.13 -11.51 8.67
CA LEU A 32 0.95 -10.21 8.03
C LEU A 32 1.65 -10.17 6.67
N LYS A 33 2.89 -10.66 6.58
CA LYS A 33 3.63 -10.76 5.31
C LYS A 33 2.85 -11.58 4.29
N ASN A 34 2.32 -12.74 4.69
CA ASN A 34 1.46 -13.58 3.85
C ASN A 34 0.18 -12.88 3.39
N VAL A 35 -0.39 -11.98 4.20
CA VAL A 35 -1.63 -11.26 3.85
C VAL A 35 -1.34 -10.11 2.89
N LEU A 36 -0.18 -9.48 3.00
CA LEU A 36 0.22 -8.35 2.15
C LEU A 36 0.74 -8.80 0.79
N GLU A 37 1.25 -10.03 0.68
CA GLU A 37 1.70 -10.59 -0.59
C GLU A 37 0.55 -10.63 -1.61
N GLY A 38 0.72 -9.93 -2.73
CA GLY A 38 -0.30 -9.80 -3.76
C GLY A 38 -1.48 -8.89 -3.39
N PHE A 39 -1.42 -8.15 -2.28
CA PHE A 39 -2.50 -7.24 -1.86
C PHE A 39 -2.15 -5.77 -2.16
N PRO A 40 -2.85 -5.08 -3.08
CA PRO A 40 -2.51 -3.72 -3.46
C PRO A 40 -3.00 -2.70 -2.41
N ILE A 41 -2.31 -1.56 -2.31
CA ILE A 41 -2.73 -0.39 -1.53
C ILE A 41 -2.72 0.87 -2.39
N PHE A 42 -3.51 1.88 -2.05
CA PHE A 42 -3.40 3.21 -2.66
C PHE A 42 -2.57 4.14 -1.78
N LEU A 43 -1.67 4.89 -2.41
CA LEU A 43 -1.04 6.06 -1.82
C LEU A 43 -1.63 7.33 -2.43
N ASN A 44 -1.91 8.32 -1.59
CA ASN A 44 -2.40 9.63 -1.99
C ASN A 44 -1.64 10.74 -1.26
N ARG A 45 -1.26 11.79 -1.99
CA ARG A 45 -0.73 13.04 -1.41
C ARG A 45 -1.68 14.20 -1.72
N ALA A 46 -2.04 14.96 -0.68
CA ALA A 46 -2.86 16.15 -0.82
C ALA A 46 -2.00 17.40 -1.10
N PRO A 47 -2.48 18.37 -1.92
CA PRO A 47 -3.71 18.32 -2.71
C PRO A 47 -3.57 17.44 -3.97
N THR A 48 -4.63 16.71 -4.32
CA THR A 48 -4.65 15.86 -5.52
C THR A 48 -5.00 16.70 -6.76
N LEU A 49 -4.00 17.10 -7.53
CA LEU A 49 -4.19 17.96 -8.72
C LEU A 49 -4.59 17.19 -9.98
N HIS A 50 -4.21 15.93 -10.08
CA HIS A 50 -4.48 15.07 -11.23
C HIS A 50 -4.49 13.60 -10.82
N ARG A 51 -4.95 12.72 -11.71
CA ARG A 51 -5.12 11.29 -11.43
C ARG A 51 -3.86 10.61 -10.87
N LEU A 52 -2.67 11.02 -11.33
CA LEU A 52 -1.39 10.43 -10.89
C LEU A 52 -0.99 10.78 -9.45
N GLY A 53 -1.72 11.70 -8.80
CA GLY A 53 -1.57 11.98 -7.37
C GLY A 53 -2.17 10.91 -6.46
N ILE A 54 -2.79 9.87 -7.04
CA ILE A 54 -3.18 8.63 -6.37
C ILE A 54 -2.69 7.45 -7.22
N GLN A 55 -1.87 6.57 -6.65
CA GLN A 55 -1.38 5.38 -7.36
C GLN A 55 -1.42 4.15 -6.46
N ALA A 56 -1.51 2.99 -7.08
CA ALA A 56 -1.47 1.70 -6.41
C ALA A 56 -0.05 1.14 -6.34
N PHE A 57 0.25 0.50 -5.21
CA PHE A 57 1.53 -0.14 -4.93
C PHE A 57 1.33 -1.47 -4.20
N GLU A 58 2.30 -2.37 -4.33
CA GLU A 58 2.42 -3.53 -3.46
C GLU A 58 3.19 -3.13 -2.19
N PRO A 59 2.59 -3.29 -0.99
CA PRO A 59 3.21 -2.88 0.26
C PRO A 59 4.30 -3.86 0.69
N ILE A 60 5.43 -3.33 1.12
CA ILE A 60 6.52 -4.09 1.73
C ILE A 60 6.65 -3.64 3.19
N ILE A 61 6.72 -4.59 4.12
CA ILE A 61 6.96 -4.30 5.53
C ILE A 61 8.41 -3.81 5.67
N VAL A 62 8.57 -2.64 6.29
CA VAL A 62 9.87 -2.02 6.56
C VAL A 62 9.96 -1.61 8.02
N ASP A 63 11.17 -1.61 8.55
CA ASP A 63 11.42 -1.04 9.87
C ASP A 63 11.31 0.49 9.84
N GLY A 64 10.65 1.04 10.85
CA GLY A 64 10.46 2.48 11.03
C GLY A 64 8.99 2.89 11.12
N ARG A 65 8.78 4.21 11.12
CA ARG A 65 7.44 4.83 11.18
C ARG A 65 7.10 5.66 9.94
N ALA A 66 8.03 5.75 9.00
CA ALA A 66 7.87 6.51 7.76
C ALA A 66 7.54 5.58 6.59
N ILE A 67 6.69 6.05 5.68
CA ILE A 67 6.42 5.40 4.40
C ILE A 67 7.64 5.59 3.52
N ARG A 68 8.14 4.50 2.91
CA ARG A 68 9.18 4.59 1.89
C ARG A 68 8.51 4.69 0.53
N LEU A 69 8.78 5.78 -0.19
CA LEU A 69 8.25 6.04 -1.53
C LEU A 69 9.36 5.82 -2.56
N HIS A 70 9.00 5.28 -3.72
CA HIS A 70 9.95 5.13 -4.83
C HIS A 70 10.29 6.50 -5.43
N PRO A 71 11.57 6.84 -5.69
CA PRO A 71 11.96 8.18 -6.13
C PRO A 71 11.32 8.59 -7.47
N LEU A 72 11.18 7.65 -8.41
CA LEU A 72 10.59 7.94 -9.72
C LEU A 72 9.11 8.37 -9.67
N VAL A 73 8.36 8.07 -8.61
CA VAL A 73 6.96 8.51 -8.50
C VAL A 73 6.84 9.88 -7.82
N CYS A 74 7.91 10.45 -7.27
CA CYS A 74 7.89 11.76 -6.62
C CYS A 74 7.35 12.88 -7.53
N PRO A 75 7.74 13.00 -8.83
CA PRO A 75 7.17 14.01 -9.72
C PRO A 75 5.65 13.86 -9.87
N ALA A 76 5.15 12.63 -9.94
CA ALA A 76 3.74 12.34 -10.07
C ALA A 76 2.92 12.71 -8.82
N PHE A 77 3.51 12.65 -7.63
CA PHE A 77 2.87 13.13 -6.40
C PHE A 77 3.18 14.60 -6.08
N ASN A 78 4.07 15.22 -6.86
CA ASN A 78 4.71 16.49 -6.53
C ASN A 78 5.32 16.50 -5.12
N ALA A 79 5.87 15.34 -4.70
CA ALA A 79 6.32 15.09 -3.33
C ALA A 79 7.80 15.40 -3.15
N ASP A 80 8.14 16.04 -2.04
CA ASP A 80 9.49 16.16 -1.52
C ASP A 80 9.60 15.43 -0.16
N PHE A 81 10.78 15.50 0.49
CA PHE A 81 11.07 14.74 1.71
C PHE A 81 11.48 15.66 2.86
N ASP A 82 10.79 16.80 3.02
CA ASP A 82 11.06 17.79 4.06
C ASP A 82 10.02 17.81 5.21
N GLY A 83 9.01 16.93 5.14
CA GLY A 83 7.90 16.87 6.09
C GLY A 83 6.57 16.40 5.50
N ASP A 84 6.54 16.16 4.19
CA ASP A 84 5.38 15.65 3.45
C ASP A 84 4.71 14.41 4.08
N GLN A 85 3.38 14.36 3.97
CA GLN A 85 2.55 13.26 4.45
C GLN A 85 1.72 12.66 3.32
N MET A 86 1.50 11.34 3.39
CA MET A 86 0.66 10.61 2.45
C MET A 86 -0.34 9.73 3.19
N ALA A 87 -1.54 9.59 2.60
CA ALA A 87 -2.56 8.67 3.07
C ALA A 87 -2.41 7.30 2.39
N ILE A 88 -2.64 6.24 3.15
CA ILE A 88 -2.76 4.87 2.65
C ILE A 88 -4.24 4.46 2.68
N HIS A 89 -4.73 3.90 1.58
CA HIS A 89 -6.06 3.29 1.52
C HIS A 89 -5.95 1.81 1.14
N VAL A 90 -6.82 0.98 1.73
CA VAL A 90 -6.82 -0.48 1.56
C VAL A 90 -8.08 -0.89 0.78
N PRO A 91 -7.98 -1.27 -0.50
CA PRO A 91 -9.11 -1.78 -1.29
C PRO A 91 -9.58 -3.13 -0.75
N LEU A 92 -10.88 -3.29 -0.50
CA LEU A 92 -11.42 -4.50 0.15
C LEU A 92 -12.04 -5.49 -0.83
N SER A 93 -12.81 -5.01 -1.80
CA SER A 93 -13.50 -5.89 -2.76
C SER A 93 -12.54 -6.41 -3.82
N ILE A 94 -12.87 -7.56 -4.42
CA ILE A 94 -12.03 -8.16 -5.47
C ILE A 94 -11.96 -7.22 -6.68
N GLU A 95 -13.05 -6.56 -7.02
CA GLU A 95 -13.14 -5.57 -8.09
C GLU A 95 -12.21 -4.39 -7.82
N SER A 96 -12.22 -3.84 -6.60
CA SER A 96 -11.33 -2.73 -6.23
C SER A 96 -9.84 -3.13 -6.24
N GLN A 97 -9.51 -4.36 -5.86
CA GLN A 97 -8.15 -4.88 -5.95
C GLN A 97 -7.73 -5.08 -7.41
N ALA A 98 -8.63 -5.58 -8.25
CA ALA A 98 -8.37 -5.75 -9.69
C ALA A 98 -8.15 -4.40 -10.39
N GLU A 99 -8.99 -3.40 -10.11
CA GLU A 99 -8.82 -2.03 -10.62
C GLU A 99 -7.49 -1.42 -10.17
N SER A 100 -7.05 -1.71 -8.94
CA SER A 100 -5.76 -1.24 -8.42
C SER A 100 -4.60 -1.73 -9.30
N TYR A 101 -4.58 -3.03 -9.61
CA TYR A 101 -3.53 -3.62 -10.44
C TYR A 101 -3.63 -3.21 -11.91
N LEU A 102 -4.84 -3.19 -12.47
CA LEU A 102 -5.04 -2.97 -13.89
C LEU A 102 -4.89 -1.49 -14.26
N LEU A 103 -5.43 -0.58 -13.45
CA LEU A 103 -5.59 0.82 -13.81
C LEU A 103 -4.64 1.74 -13.06
N MET A 104 -4.33 1.43 -11.79
CA MET A 104 -3.67 2.39 -10.89
C MET A 104 -2.23 2.04 -10.53
N LEU A 105 -1.74 0.86 -10.91
CA LEU A 105 -0.41 0.40 -10.55
C LEU A 105 0.65 1.38 -11.08
N GLY A 106 1.60 1.79 -10.21
CA GLY A 106 2.57 2.83 -10.54
C GLY A 106 3.34 2.61 -11.86
N PRO A 107 3.93 1.42 -12.09
CA PRO A 107 4.56 1.06 -13.37
C PRO A 107 3.68 1.22 -14.62
N ASN A 108 2.35 1.07 -14.52
CA ASN A 108 1.43 1.22 -15.65
C ASN A 108 1.16 2.69 -15.99
N ASN A 109 1.56 3.63 -15.13
CA ASN A 109 1.22 5.04 -15.17
C ASN A 109 2.46 5.93 -15.46
N PHE A 110 3.28 5.52 -16.43
CA PHE A 110 4.55 6.18 -16.74
C PHE A 110 4.45 7.42 -17.64
N MET A 111 3.28 7.71 -18.21
CA MET A 111 3.03 8.85 -19.10
C MET A 111 2.11 9.88 -18.45
N SER A 112 2.43 11.15 -18.63
CA SER A 112 1.56 12.27 -18.27
C SER A 112 0.27 12.22 -19.09
N PRO A 113 -0.93 12.21 -18.47
CA PRO A 113 -2.19 12.26 -19.21
C PRO A 113 -2.43 13.60 -19.91
N ALA A 114 -1.73 14.67 -19.53
CA ALA A 114 -1.91 16.00 -20.08
C ALA A 114 -1.05 16.24 -21.33
N THR A 115 0.21 15.78 -21.32
CA THR A 115 1.18 16.04 -22.39
C THR A 115 1.52 14.82 -23.23
N GLY A 116 1.27 13.61 -22.71
CA GLY A 116 1.74 12.38 -23.33
C GLY A 116 3.25 12.17 -23.22
N GLU A 117 3.94 12.96 -22.40
CA GLU A 117 5.38 12.80 -22.15
C GLU A 117 5.62 11.90 -20.93
N PRO A 118 6.80 11.25 -20.81
CA PRO A 118 7.15 10.45 -19.65
C PRO A 118 7.18 11.30 -18.36
N ILE A 119 6.51 10.83 -17.31
CA ILE A 119 6.51 11.50 -15.99
C ILE A 119 7.50 10.87 -14.99
N LEU A 120 7.84 9.60 -15.20
CA LEU A 120 8.80 8.85 -14.37
C LEU A 120 10.22 9.09 -14.90
N LEU A 121 10.77 10.27 -14.62
CA LEU A 121 12.12 10.65 -15.04
C LEU A 121 13.14 10.46 -13.89
N PRO A 122 14.41 10.09 -14.19
CA PRO A 122 15.47 9.96 -13.20
C PRO A 122 15.83 11.26 -12.47
#